data_AF-A0A820L6F4-F1
#
_entry.id   AF-A0A820L6F4-F1
#
_cell.length_a   1.000
_cell.length_b   1.000
_cell.length_c   1.000
_cell.angle_alpha   90.00
_cell.angle_beta   90.00
_cell.angle_gamma   90.00
#
_symmetry.space_group_name_H-M   'P 1'
#
loop_
_entity.id
_entity.type
_entity.pdbx_description
1 polymer ?
#
loop_
_entity_poly.entity_id
_entity_poly.type
_entity_poly.pdbx_seq_one_letter_code
_entity_poly.pdbx_strand_id
1 'polypeptide(L)'
;MKSIRQRIHPTITLEPEPHNLRKRDRDMLRMLLVELVGYILTTIPNTVIQIYKSAAANVVKTKDRLAIENFTIYLAQIFLLYLTNTLSFWVFLSASQTYRTELKNMLIRWYRFITRQRINQ
;
A
#
# COMPACT_ATOMS: atom_id res chain seq x y z
N MET A 1 60.09 -32.25 10.61
CA MET A 1 59.20 -31.12 10.28
C MET A 1 58.20 -31.57 9.22
N LYS A 2 56.95 -31.85 9.58
CA LYS A 2 55.88 -32.18 8.61
C LYS A 2 55.28 -30.88 8.08
N SER A 3 55.50 -30.56 6.81
CA SER A 3 54.88 -29.40 6.17
C SER A 3 53.43 -29.73 5.81
N ILE A 4 52.50 -29.12 6.52
CA ILE A 4 51.06 -29.19 6.23
C ILE A 4 50.83 -28.34 4.98
N ARG A 5 50.73 -28.98 3.81
CA ARG A 5 50.23 -28.34 2.59
C ARG A 5 48.72 -28.20 2.71
N GLN A 6 48.29 -27.06 3.20
CA GLN A 6 46.88 -26.68 3.27
C GLN A 6 46.40 -26.38 1.84
N ARG A 7 45.66 -27.32 1.24
CA ARG A 7 44.96 -27.08 -0.03
C ARG A 7 43.81 -26.12 0.25
N ILE A 8 43.98 -24.86 -0.14
CA ILE A 8 42.89 -23.89 -0.20
C ILE A 8 42.02 -24.33 -1.38
N HIS A 9 40.93 -25.04 -1.11
CA HIS A 9 39.84 -25.14 -2.08
C HIS A 9 39.19 -23.75 -2.12
N PRO A 10 39.17 -23.06 -3.27
CA PRO A 10 38.22 -21.97 -3.42
C PRO A 10 36.85 -22.63 -3.37
N THR A 11 36.16 -22.48 -2.24
CA THR A 11 34.72 -22.66 -2.21
C THR A 11 34.19 -21.60 -3.15
N ILE A 12 33.98 -21.95 -4.42
CA ILE A 12 33.07 -21.23 -5.28
C ILE A 12 31.72 -21.45 -4.60
N THR A 13 31.39 -20.56 -3.66
CA THR A 13 30.02 -20.31 -3.28
C THR A 13 29.34 -19.85 -4.56
N LEU A 14 28.82 -20.82 -5.31
CA LEU A 14 27.69 -20.61 -6.19
C LEU A 14 26.61 -20.07 -5.26
N GLU A 15 26.62 -18.76 -5.01
CA GLU A 15 25.52 -18.10 -4.33
C GLU A 15 24.27 -18.47 -5.11
N PRO A 16 23.31 -19.21 -4.52
CA PRO A 16 22.03 -19.41 -5.16
C PRO A 16 21.24 -18.10 -5.05
N GLU A 17 21.61 -17.07 -5.82
CA GLU A 17 20.77 -15.88 -6.00
C GLU A 17 20.28 -15.88 -7.45
N PRO A 18 18.95 -15.95 -7.70
CA PRO A 18 18.10 -14.77 -7.50
C PRO A 18 16.63 -15.09 -7.12
N HIS A 19 16.34 -16.27 -6.56
CA HIS A 19 14.93 -16.70 -6.47
C HIS A 19 14.10 -15.83 -5.50
N ASN A 20 14.76 -15.26 -4.48
CA ASN A 20 14.17 -14.30 -3.55
C ASN A 20 14.02 -12.90 -4.16
N LEU A 21 15.01 -12.43 -4.92
CA LEU A 21 14.92 -11.16 -5.66
C LEU A 21 13.73 -11.16 -6.63
N ARG A 22 13.54 -12.26 -7.36
CA ARG A 22 12.44 -12.40 -8.33
C ARG A 22 11.06 -12.46 -7.67
N LYS A 23 10.96 -12.96 -6.42
CA LYS A 23 9.72 -12.88 -5.63
C LYS A 23 9.42 -11.45 -5.17
N ARG A 24 10.44 -10.76 -4.66
CA ARG A 24 10.32 -9.38 -4.20
C ARG A 24 9.87 -8.44 -5.33
N ASP A 25 10.47 -8.57 -6.51
CA ASP A 25 10.10 -7.74 -7.66
C ASP A 25 8.66 -8.01 -8.11
N ARG A 26 8.23 -9.27 -8.08
CA ARG A 26 6.86 -9.64 -8.43
C ARG A 26 5.83 -9.14 -7.42
N ASP A 27 6.17 -9.09 -6.13
CA ASP A 27 5.33 -8.53 -5.09
C ASP A 27 5.24 -6.99 -5.20
N MET A 28 6.35 -6.32 -5.51
CA MET A 28 6.37 -4.88 -5.80
C MET A 28 5.54 -4.54 -7.05
N LEU A 29 5.65 -5.35 -8.11
CA LEU A 29 4.90 -5.13 -9.35
C LEU A 29 3.40 -5.36 -9.17
N ARG A 30 3.02 -6.34 -8.35
CA ARG A 30 1.62 -6.57 -7.95
C ARG A 30 1.07 -5.40 -7.12
N MET A 31 1.86 -4.87 -6.21
CA MET A 31 1.48 -3.69 -5.42
C MET A 31 1.24 -2.48 -6.33
N LEU A 32 2.18 -2.19 -7.23
CA LEU A 32 2.12 -1.04 -8.13
C LEU A 32 0.92 -1.15 -9.09
N LEU A 33 0.59 -2.35 -9.55
CA LEU A 33 -0.58 -2.60 -10.39
C LEU A 33 -1.88 -2.28 -9.64
N VAL A 34 -2.00 -2.68 -8.39
CA VAL A 34 -3.23 -2.41 -7.61
C VAL A 34 -3.33 -0.93 -7.25
N GLU A 35 -2.22 -0.28 -6.91
CA GLU A 35 -2.18 1.18 -6.69
C GLU A 35 -2.59 1.93 -7.97
N LEU A 36 -2.10 1.50 -9.12
CA LEU A 36 -2.48 2.05 -10.42
C LEU A 36 -3.97 1.85 -10.71
N VAL A 37 -4.52 0.66 -10.44
CA VAL A 37 -5.95 0.40 -10.61
C VAL A 37 -6.78 1.26 -9.67
N GLY A 38 -6.39 1.37 -8.40
CA GLY A 38 -7.03 2.25 -7.42
C GLY A 38 -7.03 3.70 -7.89
N TYR A 39 -5.86 4.18 -8.33
CA TYR A 39 -5.70 5.52 -8.88
C TYR A 39 -6.59 5.78 -10.10
N ILE A 40 -6.68 4.84 -11.05
CA ILE A 40 -7.56 4.97 -12.22
C ILE A 40 -9.02 5.02 -11.78
N LEU A 41 -9.43 4.12 -10.89
CA LEU A 41 -10.81 4.03 -10.37
C LEU A 41 -11.21 5.28 -9.59
N THR A 42 -10.27 6.03 -9.03
CA THR A 42 -10.57 7.25 -8.27
C THR A 42 -10.45 8.51 -9.12
N THR A 43 -9.53 8.51 -10.08
CA THR A 43 -9.27 9.66 -10.95
C THR A 43 -10.36 9.82 -12.00
N ILE A 44 -10.82 8.72 -12.63
CA ILE A 44 -11.88 8.78 -13.65
C ILE A 44 -13.18 9.40 -13.10
N PRO A 45 -13.76 8.91 -11.99
CA PRO A 45 -14.98 9.51 -11.44
C PRO A 45 -14.79 10.96 -11.01
N ASN A 46 -13.62 11.30 -10.46
CA ASN A 46 -13.33 12.67 -10.06
C ASN A 46 -13.29 13.62 -11.27
N THR A 47 -12.68 13.21 -12.38
CA THR A 47 -12.68 13.99 -13.63
C THR A 47 -14.09 14.12 -14.21
N VAL A 48 -14.91 13.07 -14.17
CA VAL A 48 -16.31 13.13 -14.61
C VAL A 48 -17.12 14.13 -13.77
N ILE A 49 -16.95 14.13 -12.45
CA ILE A 49 -17.60 15.09 -11.55
C ILE A 49 -17.18 16.54 -11.86
N GLN A 50 -15.90 16.77 -12.13
CA GLN A 50 -15.36 18.08 -12.51
C GLN A 50 -15.97 18.59 -13.82
N ILE A 51 -16.06 17.71 -14.83
CA ILE A 51 -16.70 18.03 -16.12
C ILE A 51 -18.19 18.34 -15.91
N TYR A 52 -18.90 17.53 -15.13
CA TYR A 52 -20.31 17.78 -14.82
C TYR A 52 -20.51 19.14 -14.12
N LYS A 53 -19.67 19.47 -13.12
CA LYS A 53 -19.70 20.79 -12.45
C LYS A 53 -19.48 21.94 -13.43
N SER A 54 -18.51 21.80 -14.34
CA SER A 54 -18.20 22.83 -15.34
C SER A 54 -19.33 23.00 -16.35
N ALA A 55 -19.88 21.89 -16.87
CA ALA A 55 -20.99 21.93 -17.83
C ALA A 55 -22.29 22.45 -17.21
N ALA A 56 -22.56 22.11 -15.95
CA ALA A 56 -23.76 22.53 -15.24
C ALA A 56 -23.64 23.91 -14.56
N ALA A 57 -22.52 24.63 -14.74
CA ALA A 57 -22.25 25.90 -14.07
C ALA A 57 -23.29 27.00 -14.38
N ASN A 58 -23.85 26.98 -15.60
CA ASN A 58 -24.81 27.99 -16.07
C ASN A 58 -26.28 27.56 -15.93
N VAL A 59 -26.54 26.38 -15.36
CA VAL A 59 -27.89 25.85 -15.19
C VAL A 59 -28.47 26.39 -13.89
N VAL A 60 -29.57 27.14 -13.97
CA VAL A 60 -30.29 27.61 -12.78
C VAL A 60 -30.94 26.41 -12.10
N LYS A 61 -30.46 26.08 -10.90
CA LYS A 61 -30.97 24.97 -10.07
C LYS A 61 -31.71 25.52 -8.85
N THR A 62 -32.78 24.85 -8.44
CA THR A 62 -33.46 25.12 -7.17
C THR A 62 -32.50 24.90 -6.00
N LYS A 63 -32.66 25.68 -4.91
CA LYS A 63 -31.77 25.63 -3.73
C LYS A 63 -31.62 24.21 -3.16
N ASP A 64 -32.71 23.46 -3.06
CA ASP A 64 -32.71 22.09 -2.53
C ASP A 64 -31.93 21.12 -3.42
N ARG A 65 -32.09 21.25 -4.74
CA ARG A 65 -31.37 20.42 -5.72
C ARG A 65 -29.86 20.69 -5.67
N LEU A 66 -29.47 21.95 -5.50
CA LEU A 66 -28.07 22.35 -5.33
C LEU A 66 -27.47 21.77 -4.04
N ALA A 67 -28.23 21.79 -2.94
CA ALA A 67 -27.79 21.25 -1.66
C ALA A 67 -27.55 19.73 -1.72
N ILE A 68 -28.49 18.98 -2.31
CA ILE A 68 -28.36 17.52 -2.49
C ILE A 68 -27.16 17.18 -3.38
N GLU A 69 -26.97 17.93 -4.47
CA GLU A 69 -25.85 17.73 -5.40
C GLU A 69 -24.50 17.98 -4.72
N ASN A 70 -24.36 19.09 -4.00
CA ASN A 70 -23.13 19.40 -3.29
C ASN A 70 -22.82 18.37 -2.20
N PHE A 71 -23.83 17.92 -1.45
CA PHE A 71 -23.67 16.89 -0.45
C PHE A 71 -23.23 15.56 -1.05
N THR A 72 -23.84 15.15 -2.17
CA THR A 72 -23.50 13.90 -2.86
C THR A 72 -22.08 13.96 -3.43
N ILE A 73 -21.70 15.08 -4.04
CA ILE A 73 -20.35 15.27 -4.57
C ILE A 73 -19.31 15.30 -3.45
N TYR A 74 -19.64 15.94 -2.32
CA TYR A 74 -18.77 15.96 -1.14
C TYR A 74 -18.54 14.56 -0.58
N LEU A 75 -19.61 13.77 -0.40
CA LEU A 75 -19.50 12.36 0.02
C LEU A 75 -18.66 11.55 -0.97
N ALA A 76 -18.92 11.69 -2.28
CA ALA A 76 -18.16 11.00 -3.30
C ALA A 76 -16.67 11.37 -3.26
N GLN A 77 -16.34 12.66 -3.13
CA GLN A 77 -14.94 13.11 -3.05
C GLN A 77 -14.25 12.61 -1.79
N ILE A 78 -14.90 12.65 -0.62
CA ILE A 78 -14.33 12.09 0.61
C ILE A 78 -14.03 10.60 0.42
N PHE A 79 -15.01 9.83 -0.05
CA PHE A 79 -14.79 8.41 -0.27
C PHE A 79 -13.67 8.16 -1.27
N LEU A 80 -13.68 8.80 -2.44
CA LEU A 80 -12.66 8.62 -3.47
C LEU A 80 -11.26 9.04 -2.98
N LEU A 81 -11.12 10.19 -2.31
CA LEU A 81 -9.83 10.72 -1.89
C LEU A 81 -9.20 9.88 -0.75
N TYR A 82 -9.99 9.51 0.26
CA TYR A 82 -9.47 8.77 1.41
C TYR A 82 -9.32 7.28 1.16
N LEU A 83 -10.16 6.70 0.29
CA LEU A 83 -10.05 5.30 -0.08
C LEU A 83 -8.75 5.05 -0.85
N THR A 84 -8.35 5.93 -1.78
CA THR A 84 -7.08 5.82 -2.50
C THR A 84 -5.88 5.85 -1.57
N ASN A 85 -5.87 6.79 -0.61
CA ASN A 85 -4.76 6.95 0.34
C ASN A 85 -4.58 5.76 1.28
N THR A 86 -5.66 5.04 1.59
CA THR A 86 -5.61 3.85 2.46
C THR A 86 -5.53 2.54 1.66
N LEU A 87 -5.81 2.57 0.36
CA LEU A 87 -5.84 1.38 -0.50
C LEU A 87 -4.49 0.67 -0.51
N SER A 88 -3.38 1.41 -0.67
CA SER A 88 -2.04 0.82 -0.67
C SER A 88 -1.79 0.02 0.62
N PHE A 89 -2.19 0.54 1.79
CA PHE A 89 -2.10 -0.17 3.07
C PHE A 89 -2.96 -1.44 3.12
N TRP A 90 -4.23 -1.36 2.70
CA TRP A 90 -5.13 -2.52 2.67
C TRP A 90 -4.70 -3.58 1.66
N VAL A 91 -4.07 -3.16 0.57
CA VAL A 91 -3.51 -4.02 -0.47
C VAL A 91 -2.25 -4.70 0.02
N PHE A 92 -1.35 -3.98 0.70
CA PHE A 92 -0.20 -4.60 1.36
C PHE A 92 -0.61 -5.62 2.41
N LEU A 93 -1.62 -5.28 3.23
CA LEU A 93 -2.17 -6.19 4.21
C LEU A 93 -2.81 -7.41 3.52
N SER A 94 -3.52 -7.24 2.41
CA SER A 94 -4.24 -8.34 1.76
C SER A 94 -3.38 -9.21 0.85
N ALA A 95 -2.41 -8.65 0.11
CA ALA A 95 -1.70 -9.33 -0.98
C ALA A 95 -0.47 -10.15 -0.53
N SER A 96 0.18 -9.80 0.58
CA SER A 96 1.41 -10.45 1.03
C SER A 96 1.25 -11.15 2.39
N GLN A 97 1.32 -12.48 2.38
CA GLN A 97 1.35 -13.31 3.58
C GLN A 97 2.62 -13.06 4.42
N THR A 98 3.71 -12.68 3.76
CA THR A 98 4.97 -12.22 4.36
C THR A 98 4.76 -10.90 5.11
N TYR A 99 4.07 -9.94 4.50
CA TYR A 99 3.79 -8.64 5.11
C TYR A 99 2.88 -8.75 6.35
N ARG A 100 1.85 -9.61 6.31
CA ARG A 100 1.02 -9.92 7.49
C ARG A 100 1.85 -10.49 8.64
N THR A 101 2.80 -11.36 8.34
CA THR A 101 3.69 -11.98 9.34
C THR A 101 4.63 -10.95 9.96
N GLU A 102 5.21 -10.05 9.17
CA GLU A 102 6.05 -8.97 9.68
C GLU A 102 5.28 -7.95 10.51
N LEU A 103 4.11 -7.49 10.05
CA LEU A 103 3.24 -6.58 10.81
C LEU A 103 2.85 -7.17 12.17
N LYS A 104 2.45 -8.45 12.18
CA LYS A 104 2.10 -9.15 13.42
C LYS A 104 3.31 -9.23 14.35
N ASN A 105 4.49 -9.50 13.83
CA ASN A 105 5.72 -9.52 14.61
C ASN A 105 6.11 -8.13 15.15
N MET A 106 5.95 -7.06 14.36
CA MET A 106 6.16 -5.69 14.84
C MET A 106 5.16 -5.32 15.93
N LEU A 107 3.86 -5.59 15.74
CA LEU A 107 2.83 -5.32 16.74
C LEU A 107 3.06 -6.08 18.04
N ILE A 108 3.46 -7.35 17.96
CA ILE A 108 3.80 -8.15 19.15
C ILE A 108 5.04 -7.57 19.86
N ARG A 109 6.07 -7.15 19.12
CA ARG A 109 7.26 -6.51 19.71
C ARG A 109 6.91 -5.18 20.36
N TRP A 110 6.07 -4.38 19.72
CA TRP A 110 5.64 -3.09 20.22
C TRP A 110 4.76 -3.24 21.46
N TYR A 111 3.82 -4.18 21.44
CA TYR A 111 3.01 -4.53 22.61
C TYR A 111 3.90 -4.95 23.78
N ARG A 112 4.84 -5.89 23.58
CA ARG A 112 5.79 -6.31 24.62
C ARG A 112 6.66 -5.17 25.14
N PHE A 113 7.05 -4.23 24.27
CA PHE A 113 7.83 -3.05 24.67
C PHE A 113 7.01 -2.15 25.61
N ILE A 114 5.75 -1.87 25.25
CA ILE A 114 4.83 -1.07 26.08
C ILE A 114 4.53 -1.79 27.40
N THR A 115 4.29 -3.11 27.39
CA THR A 115 4.05 -3.87 28.62
C THR A 115 5.30 -3.95 29.51
N ARG A 116 6.51 -4.02 28.93
CA ARG A 116 7.77 -3.96 29.69
C ARG A 116 8.00 -2.60 30.34
N GLN A 117 7.65 -1.50 29.69
CA GLN A 117 7.79 -0.17 30.30
C GLN A 117 6.85 0.05 31.48
N ARG A 118 5.70 -0.63 31.53
CA ARG A 118 4.78 -0.59 32.68
C ARG A 118 5.23 -1.38 33.92
N ILE A 119 6.18 -2.30 33.80
CA ILE A 119 6.63 -3.17 34.92
C ILE A 119 7.87 -2.59 35.63
N ASN A 120 8.56 -1.65 35.01
CA ASN A 120 9.76 -0.98 35.56
C ASN A 120 9.47 0.41 36.18
N GLN A 121 8.19 0.74 36.40
CA GLN A 121 7.74 1.87 37.23
C GLN A 121 7.00 1.30 38.44
#